data_AF-A0A5B8LEB4-F1
#
_entry.id   AF-A0A5B8LEB4-F1
#
_cell.length_a   1.000
_cell.length_b   1.000
_cell.length_c   1.000
_cell.angle_alpha   90.00
_cell.angle_beta   90.00
_cell.angle_gamma   90.00
#
_symmetry.space_group_name_H-M   'P 1'
#
loop_
_entity.id
_entity.type
_entity.pdbx_description
1 polymer ?
#
loop_
_entity_poly.entity_id
_entity_poly.type
_entity_poly.pdbx_seq_one_letter_code
_entity_poly.pdbx_strand_id
1 'polypeptide(L)'
;MAEWVRADQLSKKRPPDPAKNATADEQLVKRSDDFNVYHAQFATLAHKLITDGRCTASDFTDNGGFTKSANRQDAPVYFVYCGGMTQAAKIYVNAQTVTVE
;
A
#
# COMPACT_ATOMS: atom_id res chain seq x y z
N MET A 1 -17.26 12.97 8.05
CA MET A 1 -18.30 13.42 7.09
C MET A 1 -17.63 13.45 5.73
N ALA A 2 -18.19 12.77 4.73
CA ALA A 2 -17.66 12.84 3.36
C ALA A 2 -18.29 14.06 2.67
N GLU A 3 -17.46 14.93 2.13
CA GLU A 3 -17.90 16.15 1.44
C GLU A 3 -17.99 15.86 -0.06
N TRP A 4 -19.15 16.15 -0.65
CA TRP A 4 -19.38 15.91 -2.07
C TRP A 4 -18.67 16.98 -2.90
N VAL A 5 -17.68 16.57 -3.70
CA VAL A 5 -16.98 17.46 -4.62
C VAL A 5 -17.73 17.54 -5.95
N ARG A 6 -17.86 18.74 -6.52
CA ARG A 6 -18.52 18.96 -7.80
C ARG A 6 -17.66 18.43 -8.95
N ALA A 7 -18.26 17.68 -9.86
CA ALA A 7 -17.55 17.04 -10.97
C ALA A 7 -16.78 18.03 -11.87
N ASP A 8 -17.22 19.29 -11.95
CA ASP A 8 -16.55 20.35 -12.71
C ASP A 8 -15.20 20.78 -12.13
N GLN A 9 -14.95 20.49 -10.85
CA GLN A 9 -13.68 20.78 -10.18
C GLN A 9 -12.65 19.65 -10.32
N LEU A 10 -13.04 18.50 -10.89
CA LEU A 10 -12.11 17.42 -11.16
C LEU A 10 -11.31 17.74 -12.42
N SER A 11 -9.98 17.74 -12.30
CA SER A 11 -9.09 17.87 -13.46
C SER A 11 -9.34 16.73 -14.45
N LYS A 12 -9.59 17.07 -15.72
CA LYS A 12 -9.74 16.09 -16.81
C LYS A 12 -8.43 15.36 -17.12
N LYS A 13 -7.29 15.93 -16.74
CA LYS A 13 -5.97 15.37 -16.98
C LYS A 13 -5.56 14.51 -15.79
N ARG A 14 -5.56 13.19 -15.98
CA ARG A 14 -5.01 12.24 -15.01
C ARG A 14 -3.50 12.52 -14.85
N PRO A 15 -2.99 12.66 -13.62
CA PRO A 15 -1.55 12.74 -13.38
C PRO A 15 -0.85 11.48 -13.92
N PRO A 16 0.44 11.59 -14.31
CA PRO A 16 1.23 10.42 -14.66
C PRO A 16 1.22 9.41 -13.51
N ASP A 17 1.02 8.15 -13.86
CA ASP A 17 0.96 7.06 -12.89
C ASP A 17 2.37 6.81 -12.32
N PRO A 18 2.59 6.99 -11.00
CA PRO A 18 3.91 6.84 -10.39
C PRO A 18 4.47 5.42 -10.54
N ALA A 19 3.63 4.41 -10.79
CA ALA A 19 4.08 3.03 -10.95
C ALA A 19 4.54 2.69 -12.39
N LYS A 20 4.42 3.61 -13.35
CA LYS A 20 4.77 3.34 -14.75
C LYS A 20 6.24 2.93 -14.94
N ASN A 21 7.14 3.44 -14.10
CA ASN A 21 8.58 3.14 -14.14
C ASN A 21 9.07 2.41 -12.87
N ALA A 22 8.16 1.77 -12.13
CA ALA A 22 8.47 1.06 -10.90
C ALA A 22 9.35 -0.18 -11.14
N THR A 23 10.31 -0.40 -10.23
CA THR A 23 11.11 -1.61 -10.11
C THR A 23 10.24 -2.84 -9.78
N ALA A 24 10.78 -4.05 -9.90
CA ALA A 24 10.03 -5.29 -9.70
C ALA A 24 9.30 -5.36 -8.35
N ASP A 25 9.94 -4.94 -7.26
CA ASP A 25 9.33 -4.93 -5.91
C ASP A 25 8.29 -3.81 -5.77
N GLU A 26 8.53 -2.65 -6.38
CA GLU A 26 7.54 -1.56 -6.43
C GLU A 26 6.30 -1.93 -7.26
N GLN A 27 6.43 -2.80 -8.27
CA GLN A 27 5.30 -3.30 -9.05
C GLN A 27 4.34 -4.15 -8.21
N LEU A 28 4.84 -4.83 -7.17
CA LEU A 28 4.01 -5.61 -6.24
C LEU A 28 3.11 -4.71 -5.41
N VAL A 29 3.59 -3.52 -5.07
CA VAL A 29 2.91 -2.57 -4.16
C VAL A 29 2.31 -1.36 -4.87
N LYS A 30 2.29 -1.34 -6.20
CA LYS A 30 1.84 -0.18 -6.99
C LYS A 30 0.40 0.27 -6.78
N ARG A 31 -0.45 -0.63 -6.28
CA ARG A 31 -1.86 -0.36 -5.97
C ARG A 31 -2.09 0.03 -4.51
N SER A 32 -1.01 0.20 -3.74
CA SER A 32 -1.10 0.62 -2.35
C SER A 32 -1.67 2.02 -2.22
N ASP A 33 -2.36 2.26 -1.12
CA ASP A 33 -2.75 3.61 -0.73
C ASP A 33 -1.50 4.47 -0.51
N ASP A 34 -1.55 5.73 -0.95
CA ASP A 34 -0.44 6.68 -0.88
C ASP A 34 0.87 6.19 -1.54
N PHE A 35 0.78 5.31 -2.55
CA PHE A 35 1.97 4.82 -3.28
C PHE A 35 2.82 5.95 -3.86
N ASN A 36 2.19 7.04 -4.32
CA ASN A 36 2.90 8.24 -4.78
C ASN A 36 3.81 8.89 -3.71
N VAL A 37 3.51 8.69 -2.43
CA VAL A 37 4.30 9.21 -1.30
C VAL A 37 5.30 8.18 -0.79
N TYR A 38 4.87 6.91 -0.66
CA TYR A 38 5.63 5.88 0.06
C TYR A 38 6.12 4.70 -0.81
N HIS A 39 6.13 4.80 -2.14
CA HIS A 39 6.56 3.73 -3.06
C HIS A 39 7.84 3.00 -2.63
N ALA A 40 8.91 3.73 -2.31
CA ALA A 40 10.19 3.14 -1.91
C ALA A 40 10.12 2.40 -0.56
N GLN A 41 9.39 2.97 0.41
CA GLN A 41 9.19 2.36 1.73
C GLN A 41 8.30 1.12 1.63
N PHE A 42 7.26 1.15 0.80
CA PHE A 42 6.43 -0.01 0.55
C PHE A 42 7.19 -1.13 -0.15
N ALA A 43 8.02 -0.82 -1.14
CA ALA A 43 8.88 -1.83 -1.77
C ALA A 43 9.82 -2.48 -0.74
N THR A 44 10.42 -1.67 0.15
CA THR A 44 11.28 -2.16 1.23
C THR A 44 10.51 -3.06 2.21
N LEU A 45 9.32 -2.65 2.63
CA LEU A 45 8.45 -3.42 3.52
C LEU A 45 7.99 -4.74 2.88
N ALA A 46 7.58 -4.70 1.61
CA ALA A 46 7.16 -5.89 0.89
C ALA A 46 8.31 -6.88 0.71
N HIS A 47 9.49 -6.39 0.33
CA HIS A 47 10.70 -7.20 0.22
C HIS A 47 11.04 -7.87 1.55
N LYS A 48 10.99 -7.12 2.66
CA LYS A 48 11.20 -7.66 4.00
C LYS A 48 10.18 -8.74 4.36
N LEU A 49 8.89 -8.49 4.14
CA LEU A 49 7.84 -9.47 4.45
C LEU A 49 7.95 -10.76 3.63
N ILE A 50 8.40 -10.66 2.38
CA ILE A 50 8.66 -11.82 1.51
C ILE A 50 9.90 -12.59 2.00
N THR A 51 10.97 -11.87 2.33
CA THR A 51 12.23 -12.48 2.80
C THR A 51 12.05 -13.16 4.15
N ASP A 52 11.26 -12.57 5.04
CA ASP A 52 10.88 -13.13 6.34
C ASP A 52 9.89 -14.32 6.21
N GLY A 53 9.44 -14.65 4.99
CA GLY A 53 8.49 -15.73 4.72
C GLY A 53 7.07 -15.47 5.23
N ARG A 54 6.76 -14.23 5.60
CA ARG A 54 5.44 -13.83 6.13
C ARG A 54 4.41 -13.58 5.03
N CYS A 55 4.88 -13.20 3.84
CA CYS A 55 4.07 -12.93 2.67
C CYS A 55 4.71 -13.53 1.42
N THR A 56 3.92 -13.71 0.37
CA THR A 56 4.40 -14.05 -0.97
C THR A 56 4.17 -12.89 -1.93
N ALA A 57 4.85 -12.87 -3.07
CA ALA A 57 4.58 -11.89 -4.13
C ALA A 57 3.12 -11.99 -4.65
N SER A 58 2.51 -13.18 -4.59
CA SER A 58 1.09 -13.35 -4.95
C SER A 58 0.18 -12.61 -3.98
N ASP A 59 0.44 -12.68 -2.67
CA ASP A 59 -0.37 -11.98 -1.67
C ASP A 59 -0.45 -10.47 -1.95
N PHE A 60 0.67 -9.84 -2.34
CA PHE A 60 0.69 -8.43 -2.73
C PHE A 60 -0.08 -8.17 -4.02
N THR A 61 0.03 -9.06 -5.00
CA THR A 61 -0.66 -8.94 -6.29
C THR A 61 -2.17 -9.08 -6.14
N ASP A 62 -2.61 -10.03 -5.31
CA ASP A 62 -4.01 -10.36 -5.08
C ASP A 62 -4.73 -9.29 -4.23
N ASN A 63 -4.06 -8.79 -3.19
CA ASN A 63 -4.60 -7.72 -2.34
C ASN A 63 -4.38 -6.32 -2.90
N GLY A 64 -3.48 -6.16 -3.87
CA GLY A 64 -3.13 -4.86 -4.43
C GLY A 64 -2.22 -4.02 -3.53
N GLY A 65 -1.37 -4.65 -2.70
CA GLY A 65 -0.41 -3.94 -1.87
C GLY A 65 -0.93 -3.56 -0.48
N PHE A 66 -0.49 -2.41 0.01
CA PHE A 66 -0.79 -1.91 1.35
C PHE A 66 -2.01 -0.99 1.36
N THR A 67 -2.95 -1.25 2.26
CA THR A 67 -4.16 -0.46 2.47
C THR A 67 -4.02 0.41 3.72
N LYS A 68 -4.44 1.67 3.66
CA LYS A 68 -4.38 2.62 4.77
C LYS A 68 -5.27 2.16 5.93
N SER A 69 -4.74 2.20 7.14
CA SER A 69 -5.53 1.89 8.34
C SER A 69 -6.51 3.01 8.67
N ALA A 70 -7.82 2.71 8.67
CA ALA A 70 -8.86 3.68 9.04
C ALA A 70 -8.84 4.08 10.53
N ASN A 71 -8.26 3.23 11.38
CA ASN A 71 -8.23 3.43 12.84
C ASN A 71 -6.98 4.20 13.33
N ARG A 72 -6.01 4.48 12.44
CA ARG A 72 -4.75 5.16 12.76
C ARG A 72 -4.50 6.27 11.73
N GLN A 73 -5.39 7.25 11.69
CA GLN A 73 -5.38 8.30 10.67
C GLN A 73 -4.26 9.33 10.90
N ASP A 74 -3.83 9.49 12.14
CA ASP A 74 -2.75 10.35 12.60
C ASP A 74 -1.35 9.82 12.28
N ALA A 75 -1.24 8.54 11.91
CA ALA A 75 0.02 7.89 11.59
C ALA A 75 0.02 7.28 10.17
N PRO A 76 1.17 7.18 9.49
CA PRO A 76 1.32 6.50 8.21
C PRO A 76 1.32 4.97 8.38
N VAL A 77 0.26 4.45 9.01
CA VAL A 77 0.07 3.01 9.24
C VAL A 77 -0.84 2.41 8.17
N TYR A 78 -0.37 1.32 7.59
CA TYR A 78 -1.00 0.57 6.53
C TYR A 78 -1.07 -0.90 6.93
N PHE A 79 -1.82 -1.70 6.18
CA PHE A 79 -1.90 -3.13 6.38
C PHE A 79 -1.97 -3.89 5.05
N VAL A 80 -1.57 -5.16 5.10
CA VAL A 80 -1.72 -6.11 3.98
C VAL A 80 -2.22 -7.44 4.55
N TYR A 81 -2.91 -8.22 3.73
CA TYR A 81 -3.29 -9.59 4.06
C TYR A 81 -2.32 -10.57 3.40
N CYS A 82 -1.72 -11.46 4.19
CA CYS A 82 -0.80 -12.48 3.70
C CYS A 82 -1.23 -13.86 4.21
N GLY A 83 -1.42 -14.82 3.30
CA GLY A 83 -1.95 -16.14 3.66
C GLY A 83 -3.48 -16.19 3.78
N GLY A 84 -4.18 -15.27 3.10
CA GLY A 84 -5.66 -15.24 2.99
C GLY A 84 -6.34 -14.06 3.68
N MET A 85 -7.66 -13.90 3.47
CA MET A 85 -8.45 -12.77 3.99
C MET A 85 -8.99 -13.01 5.41
N THR A 86 -8.12 -13.29 6.38
CA THR A 86 -8.50 -13.45 7.80
C THR A 86 -7.89 -12.35 8.67
N GLN A 87 -8.46 -12.09 9.85
CA GLN A 87 -7.86 -11.11 10.79
C GLN A 87 -6.44 -11.51 11.23
N ALA A 88 -6.16 -12.81 11.36
CA ALA A 88 -4.83 -13.30 11.73
C ALA A 88 -3.79 -13.13 10.61
N ALA A 89 -4.24 -13.06 9.36
CA ALA A 89 -3.41 -12.83 8.18
C ALA A 89 -3.10 -11.34 7.94
N LYS A 90 -3.69 -10.44 8.74
CA LYS A 90 -3.52 -9.00 8.61
C LYS A 90 -2.22 -8.56 9.27
N ILE A 91 -1.30 -8.01 8.49
CA ILE A 91 -0.03 -7.48 8.97
C ILE A 91 -0.08 -5.96 8.89
N TYR A 92 0.22 -5.28 9.99
CA TYR A 92 0.30 -3.82 10.02
C TYR A 92 1.74 -3.36 9.81
N VAL A 93 1.91 -2.26 9.10
CA VAL A 93 3.21 -1.65 8.83
C VAL A 93 3.12 -0.15 8.95
N ASN A 94 4.20 0.48 9.39
CA ASN A 94 4.34 1.93 9.36
C ASN A 94 5.28 2.31 8.20
N ALA A 95 4.75 3.05 7.23
CA ALA A 95 5.49 3.43 6.02
C ALA A 95 6.56 4.50 6.29
N GLN A 96 6.41 5.32 7.32
CA GLN A 96 7.40 6.36 7.64
C GLN A 96 8.61 5.78 8.36
N THR A 97 8.40 4.85 9.29
CA THR A 97 9.49 4.21 10.05
C THR A 97 9.99 2.92 9.40
N VAL A 98 9.30 2.41 8.37
CA VAL A 98 9.62 1.14 7.69
C VAL A 98 9.65 -0.03 8.68
N THR A 99 8.68 -0.06 9.60
CA THR A 99 8.56 -1.08 10.65
C THR A 99 7.29 -1.91 10.47
N VAL A 100 7.37 -3.18 10.83
CA VAL A 100 6.22 -4.10 10.88
C VAL A 100 5.73 -4.18 12.32
N GLU A 101 4.43 -4.04 12.52
CA GLU A 101 3.74 -4.08 13.82
C GLU A 101 3.01 -5.42 14.05
#